data_AF-A0A2S4KPF6-F1
#
_entry.id   AF-A0A2S4KPF6-F1
#
_cell.length_a   1.000
_cell.length_b   1.000
_cell.length_c   1.000
_cell.angle_alpha   90.00
_cell.angle_beta   90.00
_cell.angle_gamma   90.00
#
_symmetry.space_group_name_H-M   'P 1'
#
loop_
_entity.id
_entity.type
_entity.pdbx_description
1 polymer ?
#
loop_
_entity_poly.entity_id
_entity_poly.type
_entity_poly.pdbx_seq_one_letter_code
_entity_poly.pdbx_strand_id
1 'polypeptide(L)'
;MAPRICRWVLRGQPPLRSSVASRRLLSSRGGSEQTRFSYVLPAQKEGDHAQLFAKLKDSEVLSNPRGHNAAVILATPSFIRQLEDSEFVGEFAKLLSGSADIDQFHVLCAVVDQVAPALGEPGALHGISILRGHLDDTLPELWLPSPPKAKEDADFVSALAFDLGNPWITLPLTRTTFQNNRTSTLLTSRFDMRQESPQLLQRIEKHSQRVTISLNKPPQSTTDLGLWAPLSPITRSRVVTESFGNIVRGIRVDGKTEPASMELENAVSTMFKHRSASDTMQGPMGVWAMITPQTDLADLESAPDPTPILQGKPVTRDSIEVTAQYLEHSYKSGGRLFQILSGGGGWGPKKGLLSIDPQRTHFAPSEEEEMARFMQTMDNSGYAPTGSEIQFFIPAQAPPEDTSCSTSGIVFGVPIGTEPAAETEVPETGYLVSGHFGALASQGVFVSGPADPETGIADESKLSVPNSRVYVGGGERKPGGILGILGAGGLADAATAALM
;
A
#
# COMPACT_ATOMS: atom_id res chain seq x y z
N MET A 1 -52.87 -9.66 63.63
CA MET A 1 -53.07 -9.27 62.23
C MET A 1 -51.88 -8.43 61.78
N ALA A 2 -51.50 -8.55 60.50
CA ALA A 2 -50.26 -8.13 59.84
C ALA A 2 -49.11 -9.16 59.90
N PRO A 3 -48.79 -9.81 58.76
CA PRO A 3 -47.56 -10.57 58.58
C PRO A 3 -46.60 -9.94 57.53
N ARG A 4 -45.31 -10.09 57.86
CA ARG A 4 -44.15 -10.46 57.04
C ARG A 4 -43.89 -9.78 55.68
N ILE A 5 -42.75 -9.08 55.65
CA ILE A 5 -42.05 -8.54 54.49
C ILE A 5 -41.17 -9.64 53.88
N CYS A 6 -41.35 -9.91 52.59
CA CYS A 6 -40.40 -10.64 51.75
C CYS A 6 -39.89 -9.72 50.64
N ARG A 7 -38.56 -9.51 50.61
CA ARG A 7 -37.83 -8.86 49.50
C ARG A 7 -37.77 -9.82 48.32
N TRP A 8 -38.16 -9.36 47.13
CA TRP A 8 -37.75 -9.94 45.85
C TRP A 8 -37.12 -8.86 44.98
N VAL A 9 -35.93 -9.19 44.49
CA VAL A 9 -35.09 -8.47 43.54
C VAL A 9 -35.67 -8.67 42.15
N LEU A 10 -36.03 -7.60 41.45
CA LEU A 10 -36.37 -7.65 40.02
C LEU A 10 -35.12 -7.31 39.19
N ARG A 11 -34.70 -8.30 38.40
CA ARG A 11 -33.67 -8.21 37.36
C ARG A 11 -34.09 -7.20 36.28
N GLY A 12 -33.16 -6.34 35.89
CA GLY A 12 -33.29 -5.44 34.75
C GLY A 12 -33.38 -6.21 33.44
N GLN A 13 -34.32 -5.80 32.59
CA GLN A 13 -34.42 -6.23 31.20
C GLN A 13 -33.30 -5.57 30.36
N PRO A 14 -32.76 -6.27 29.34
CA PRO A 14 -31.84 -5.68 28.37
C PRO A 14 -32.61 -4.80 27.35
N PRO A 15 -31.96 -3.77 26.76
CA PRO A 15 -32.61 -2.93 25.76
C PRO A 15 -32.82 -3.69 24.44
N LEU A 16 -33.99 -3.47 23.85
CA LEU A 16 -34.47 -4.03 22.60
C LEU A 16 -33.52 -3.72 21.43
N ARG A 17 -33.06 -4.77 20.76
CA ARG A 17 -32.42 -4.75 19.44
C ARG A 17 -33.38 -4.14 18.42
N SER A 18 -33.02 -3.02 17.81
CA SER A 18 -33.64 -2.56 16.56
C SER A 18 -33.07 -3.41 15.41
N SER A 19 -33.92 -4.25 14.84
CA SER A 19 -33.62 -4.99 13.62
C SER A 19 -33.61 -4.03 12.44
N VAL A 20 -32.43 -3.58 12.02
CA VAL A 20 -32.27 -2.97 10.69
C VAL A 20 -32.37 -4.09 9.68
N ALA A 21 -33.48 -4.11 8.94
CA ALA A 21 -33.73 -5.08 7.89
C ALA A 21 -32.62 -4.98 6.83
N SER A 22 -31.79 -6.02 6.75
CA SER A 22 -30.80 -6.20 5.70
C SER A 22 -31.53 -6.34 4.36
N ARG A 23 -31.65 -5.24 3.61
CA ARG A 23 -32.02 -5.28 2.20
C ARG A 23 -30.81 -5.79 1.44
N ARG A 24 -30.81 -7.07 1.09
CA ARG A 24 -29.96 -7.62 0.03
C ARG A 24 -30.27 -6.89 -1.27
N LEU A 25 -29.42 -5.93 -1.65
CA LEU A 25 -29.37 -5.42 -3.01
C LEU A 25 -28.58 -6.43 -3.85
N LEU A 26 -29.33 -7.31 -4.50
CA LEU A 26 -28.85 -8.02 -5.68
C LEU A 26 -28.76 -6.99 -6.80
N SER A 27 -27.55 -6.48 -7.12
CA SER A 27 -27.30 -5.79 -8.37
C SER A 27 -26.60 -6.72 -9.36
N SER A 28 -27.24 -6.85 -10.50
CA SER A 28 -26.82 -7.61 -11.66
C SER A 28 -25.77 -6.85 -12.47
N ARG A 29 -24.68 -7.54 -12.86
CA ARG A 29 -23.86 -7.37 -14.07
C ARG A 29 -23.70 -5.93 -14.64
N GLY A 30 -22.51 -5.35 -14.43
CA GLY A 30 -21.94 -4.27 -15.23
C GLY A 30 -20.45 -4.12 -14.91
N GLY A 31 -19.57 -4.05 -15.92
CA GLY A 31 -18.12 -3.86 -15.69
C GLY A 31 -17.82 -2.55 -14.96
N SER A 32 -16.76 -2.52 -14.15
CA SER A 32 -16.25 -1.41 -13.33
C SER A 32 -16.90 -0.06 -13.69
N GLU A 33 -17.87 0.38 -12.88
CA GLU A 33 -18.57 1.64 -13.12
C GLU A 33 -17.64 2.85 -13.02
N GLN A 34 -16.55 2.74 -12.27
CA GLN A 34 -15.59 3.82 -12.02
C GLN A 34 -14.61 4.07 -13.18
N THR A 35 -14.17 5.33 -13.31
CA THR A 35 -13.05 5.76 -14.18
C THR A 35 -11.82 5.98 -13.32
N ARG A 36 -10.64 5.55 -13.79
CA ARG A 36 -9.38 5.72 -13.06
C ARG A 36 -8.24 6.07 -13.99
N PHE A 37 -7.36 6.96 -13.55
CA PHE A 37 -6.17 7.35 -14.29
C PHE A 37 -5.16 8.05 -13.38
N SER A 38 -3.91 8.12 -13.82
CA SER A 38 -2.87 8.88 -13.14
C SER A 38 -2.15 9.77 -14.12
N TYR A 39 -1.82 10.98 -13.68
CA TYR A 39 -0.98 11.90 -14.41
C TYR A 39 0.33 12.08 -13.67
N VAL A 40 1.42 11.76 -14.36
CA VAL A 40 2.78 11.73 -13.83
C VAL A 40 3.54 12.95 -14.33
N LEU A 41 4.32 13.55 -13.44
CA LEU A 41 5.18 14.70 -13.67
C LEU A 41 6.64 14.39 -13.30
N PRO A 42 7.60 14.88 -14.09
CA PRO A 42 9.01 14.90 -13.72
C PRO A 42 9.24 15.68 -12.42
N ALA A 43 10.09 15.17 -11.54
CA ALA A 43 10.39 15.80 -10.25
C ALA A 43 11.03 17.19 -10.34
N GLN A 44 11.59 17.56 -11.49
CA GLN A 44 12.45 18.74 -11.62
C GLN A 44 11.77 20.00 -12.17
N LYS A 45 10.46 19.99 -12.45
CA LYS A 45 9.75 21.21 -12.90
C LYS A 45 8.59 21.54 -11.97
N GLU A 46 8.88 22.37 -10.97
CA GLU A 46 7.84 23.18 -10.33
C GLU A 46 7.23 24.09 -11.40
N GLY A 47 5.92 23.97 -11.62
CA GLY A 47 5.17 25.05 -12.25
C GLY A 47 4.86 24.93 -13.73
N ASP A 48 4.15 23.87 -14.15
CA ASP A 48 3.19 24.05 -15.24
C ASP A 48 1.88 23.29 -15.01
N HIS A 49 1.10 23.71 -14.00
CA HIS A 49 -0.26 23.20 -13.79
C HIS A 49 -1.19 23.55 -14.95
N ALA A 50 -0.90 24.59 -15.72
CA ALA A 50 -1.67 24.92 -16.91
C ALA A 50 -1.50 23.81 -17.97
N GLN A 51 -0.30 23.23 -18.11
CA GLN A 51 -0.09 22.04 -18.94
C GLN A 51 -0.86 20.81 -18.44
N LEU A 52 -0.98 20.60 -17.12
CA LEU A 52 -1.79 19.52 -16.56
C LEU A 52 -3.26 19.64 -17.03
N PHE A 53 -3.88 20.80 -16.84
CA PHE A 53 -5.26 21.02 -17.28
C PHE A 53 -5.40 20.94 -18.80
N ALA A 54 -4.44 21.48 -19.57
CA ALA A 54 -4.46 21.39 -21.03
C ALA A 54 -4.42 19.94 -21.51
N LYS A 55 -3.44 19.15 -21.02
CA LYS A 55 -3.32 17.72 -21.37
C LYS A 55 -4.51 16.89 -20.92
N LEU A 56 -5.10 17.21 -19.77
CA LEU A 56 -6.30 16.53 -19.31
C LEU A 56 -7.50 16.87 -20.20
N LYS A 57 -7.72 18.14 -20.55
CA LYS A 57 -8.86 18.59 -21.39
C LYS A 57 -8.95 17.85 -22.73
N ASP A 58 -7.80 17.53 -23.32
CA ASP A 58 -7.73 16.83 -24.60
C ASP A 58 -7.87 15.30 -24.47
N SER A 59 -8.04 14.78 -23.25
CA SER A 59 -8.11 13.35 -22.98
C SER A 59 -9.55 12.81 -22.95
N GLU A 60 -9.79 11.72 -23.68
CA GLU A 60 -11.06 10.97 -23.62
C GLU A 60 -11.41 10.45 -22.23
N VAL A 61 -10.42 10.28 -21.35
CA VAL A 61 -10.60 9.78 -19.98
C VAL A 61 -11.47 10.71 -19.13
N LEU A 62 -11.52 12.00 -19.48
CA LEU A 62 -12.38 12.97 -18.82
C LEU A 62 -13.85 12.87 -19.22
N SER A 63 -14.17 12.22 -20.34
CA SER A 63 -15.56 12.02 -20.75
C SER A 63 -16.34 11.39 -19.60
N ASN A 64 -17.49 11.97 -19.25
CA ASN A 64 -18.31 11.51 -18.12
C ASN A 64 -19.69 11.02 -18.58
N PRO A 65 -19.77 10.06 -19.51
CA PRO A 65 -21.06 9.59 -20.02
C PRO A 65 -21.90 8.91 -18.94
N ARG A 66 -21.28 8.50 -17.82
CA ARG A 66 -21.92 7.80 -16.70
C ARG A 66 -22.45 8.74 -15.61
N GLY A 67 -22.24 10.05 -15.74
CA GLY A 67 -22.75 11.01 -14.74
C GLY A 67 -22.11 10.83 -13.35
N HIS A 68 -20.83 10.47 -13.29
CA HIS A 68 -20.10 10.40 -12.04
C HIS A 68 -20.07 11.76 -11.36
N ASN A 69 -20.42 11.80 -10.08
CA ASN A 69 -20.53 13.01 -9.27
C ASN A 69 -19.52 13.06 -8.10
N ALA A 70 -18.57 12.12 -8.05
CA ALA A 70 -17.55 12.09 -7.03
C ALA A 70 -16.17 11.70 -7.57
N ALA A 71 -15.12 12.22 -6.94
CA ALA A 71 -13.74 11.84 -7.24
C ALA A 71 -12.84 11.81 -6.00
N VAL A 72 -11.88 10.89 -6.02
CA VAL A 72 -10.73 10.82 -5.11
C VAL A 72 -9.49 11.26 -5.88
N ILE A 73 -8.77 12.22 -5.31
CA ILE A 73 -7.55 12.81 -5.87
C ILE A 73 -6.43 12.53 -4.88
N LEU A 74 -5.49 11.66 -5.25
CA LEU A 74 -4.24 11.44 -4.54
C LEU A 74 -3.17 12.30 -5.20
N ALA A 75 -2.54 13.22 -4.49
CA ALA A 75 -1.51 14.08 -5.07
C ALA A 75 -0.24 14.10 -4.24
N THR A 76 0.90 14.30 -4.89
CA THR A 76 2.19 14.46 -4.20
C THR A 76 2.29 15.81 -3.48
N PRO A 77 3.26 16.00 -2.55
CA PRO A 77 3.35 17.21 -1.74
C PRO A 77 3.48 18.52 -2.53
N SER A 78 3.96 18.45 -3.77
CA SER A 78 4.03 19.57 -4.71
C SER A 78 2.66 20.22 -5.02
N PHE A 79 1.55 19.51 -4.76
CA PHE A 79 0.19 20.00 -5.00
C PHE A 79 -0.53 20.52 -3.75
N ILE A 80 0.11 20.55 -2.58
CA ILE A 80 -0.55 20.89 -1.30
C ILE A 80 -1.26 22.24 -1.39
N ARG A 81 -0.57 23.29 -1.86
CA ARG A 81 -1.14 24.65 -1.93
C ARG A 81 -2.37 24.71 -2.84
N GLN A 82 -2.35 23.96 -3.94
CA GLN A 82 -3.40 23.92 -4.93
C GLN A 82 -4.61 23.12 -4.44
N LEU A 83 -4.39 22.03 -3.71
CA LEU A 83 -5.48 21.25 -3.10
C LEU A 83 -6.17 22.00 -1.96
N GLU A 84 -5.49 22.95 -1.32
CA GLU A 84 -6.10 23.87 -0.35
C GLU A 84 -6.89 25.01 -1.01
N ASP A 85 -6.59 25.34 -2.27
CA ASP A 85 -7.32 26.36 -3.02
C ASP A 85 -8.67 25.81 -3.52
N SER A 86 -9.76 26.49 -3.15
CA SER A 86 -11.11 26.11 -3.58
C SER A 86 -11.37 26.37 -5.05
N GLU A 87 -10.73 27.37 -5.66
CA GLU A 87 -10.91 27.66 -7.08
C GLU A 87 -10.27 26.55 -7.91
N PHE A 88 -9.02 26.20 -7.61
CA PHE A 88 -8.30 25.10 -8.25
C PHE A 88 -9.04 23.75 -8.13
N VAL A 89 -9.52 23.39 -6.94
CA VAL A 89 -10.28 22.14 -6.75
C VAL A 89 -11.64 22.21 -7.44
N GLY A 90 -12.27 23.39 -7.50
CA GLY A 90 -13.48 23.62 -8.28
C GLY A 90 -13.25 23.41 -9.77
N GLU A 91 -12.15 23.91 -10.33
CA GLU A 91 -11.77 23.65 -11.73
C GLU A 91 -11.60 22.15 -12.00
N PHE A 92 -10.99 21.40 -11.07
CA PHE A 92 -10.94 19.94 -11.14
C PHE A 92 -12.33 19.30 -11.11
N ALA A 93 -13.23 19.77 -10.25
CA ALA A 93 -14.60 19.28 -10.20
C ALA A 93 -15.34 19.48 -11.53
N LYS A 94 -15.19 20.66 -12.16
CA LYS A 94 -15.74 20.96 -13.49
C LYS A 94 -15.11 20.12 -14.59
N LEU A 95 -13.80 19.92 -14.53
CA LEU A 95 -13.07 19.09 -15.49
C LEU A 95 -13.53 17.62 -15.41
N LEU A 96 -13.67 17.10 -14.19
CA LEU A 96 -14.03 15.71 -13.92
C LEU A 96 -15.52 15.43 -14.10
N SER A 97 -16.40 16.43 -13.93
CA SER A 97 -17.81 16.32 -14.29
C SER A 97 -18.01 16.16 -15.80
N GLY A 98 -17.04 16.60 -16.61
CA GLY A 98 -17.10 16.53 -18.06
C GLY A 98 -18.35 17.23 -18.60
N SER A 99 -18.99 16.64 -19.61
CA SER A 99 -20.25 17.14 -20.18
C SER A 99 -21.51 16.61 -19.49
N ALA A 100 -21.37 15.95 -18.33
CA ALA A 100 -22.52 15.42 -17.62
C ALA A 100 -23.30 16.54 -16.93
N ASP A 101 -24.63 16.46 -17.00
CA ASP A 101 -25.52 17.34 -16.24
C ASP A 101 -25.62 16.83 -14.80
N ILE A 102 -24.91 17.50 -13.89
CA ILE A 102 -24.79 17.13 -12.49
C ILE A 102 -24.99 18.37 -11.64
N ASP A 103 -25.85 18.27 -10.63
CA ASP A 103 -26.13 19.36 -9.70
C ASP A 103 -24.98 19.65 -8.73
N GLN A 104 -24.33 18.59 -8.23
CA GLN A 104 -23.29 18.69 -7.21
C GLN A 104 -22.15 17.72 -7.49
N PHE A 105 -20.92 18.16 -7.24
CA PHE A 105 -19.73 17.34 -7.38
C PHE A 105 -18.94 17.28 -6.07
N HIS A 106 -18.49 16.08 -5.71
CA HIS A 106 -17.81 15.81 -4.45
C HIS A 106 -16.35 15.40 -4.69
N VAL A 107 -15.43 16.04 -3.99
CA VAL A 107 -14.00 15.77 -4.16
C VAL A 107 -13.37 15.42 -2.82
N LEU A 108 -12.70 14.27 -2.75
CA LEU A 108 -11.80 13.89 -1.67
C LEU A 108 -10.36 14.07 -2.13
N CYS A 109 -9.66 15.04 -1.58
CA CYS A 109 -8.25 15.31 -1.85
C CYS A 109 -7.39 14.74 -0.72
N ALA A 110 -6.38 13.95 -1.06
CA ALA A 110 -5.43 13.40 -0.12
C ALA A 110 -4.00 13.61 -0.61
N VAL A 111 -3.11 14.01 0.29
CA VAL A 111 -1.70 14.19 -0.03
C VAL A 111 -0.94 12.93 0.37
N VAL A 112 -0.28 12.32 -0.61
CA VAL A 112 0.48 11.07 -0.48
C VAL A 112 1.97 11.34 -0.69
N ASP A 113 2.84 10.40 -0.31
CA ASP A 113 4.29 10.60 -0.48
C ASP A 113 4.67 10.62 -1.97
N GLN A 114 4.19 9.64 -2.73
CA GLN A 114 4.38 9.56 -4.19
C GLN A 114 3.13 8.96 -4.86
N VAL A 115 2.92 9.29 -6.13
CA VAL A 115 1.97 8.53 -6.97
C VAL A 115 2.68 7.24 -7.39
N ALA A 116 1.94 6.12 -7.44
CA ALA A 116 2.53 4.86 -7.85
C ALA A 116 3.04 4.96 -9.31
N PRO A 117 4.28 4.55 -9.60
CA PRO A 117 4.83 4.60 -10.95
C PRO A 117 4.05 3.65 -11.87
N ALA A 118 3.94 4.02 -13.14
CA ALA A 118 3.37 3.17 -14.17
C ALA A 118 4.40 2.15 -14.70
N LEU A 119 3.93 1.24 -15.58
CA LEU A 119 4.72 0.20 -16.24
C LEU A 119 6.09 0.73 -16.73
N GLY A 120 7.19 0.23 -16.16
CA GLY A 120 8.55 0.42 -16.71
C GLY A 120 9.30 1.66 -16.22
N GLU A 121 8.77 2.40 -15.24
CA GLU A 121 9.32 3.70 -14.85
C GLU A 121 10.15 3.61 -13.55
N PRO A 122 11.41 4.11 -13.56
CA PRO A 122 12.23 4.19 -12.37
C PRO A 122 11.82 5.38 -11.49
N GLY A 123 11.37 5.07 -10.27
CA GLY A 123 11.47 5.85 -9.02
C GLY A 123 11.19 7.37 -8.96
N ALA A 124 10.45 7.78 -7.91
CA ALA A 124 10.21 9.17 -7.47
C ALA A 124 9.49 10.08 -8.48
N LEU A 125 8.22 9.77 -8.72
CA LEU A 125 7.36 10.54 -9.61
C LEU A 125 6.42 11.46 -8.83
N HIS A 126 6.38 12.72 -9.24
CA HIS A 126 5.38 13.68 -8.79
C HIS A 126 4.12 13.51 -9.62
N GLY A 127 2.96 13.90 -9.10
CA GLY A 127 1.75 13.80 -9.91
C GLY A 127 0.47 13.71 -9.12
N ILE A 128 -0.57 13.30 -9.84
CA ILE A 128 -1.92 13.09 -9.32
C ILE A 128 -2.47 11.76 -9.80
N SER A 129 -3.09 10.99 -8.91
CA SER A 129 -3.86 9.79 -9.22
C SER A 129 -5.34 10.04 -8.92
N ILE A 130 -6.21 9.74 -9.88
CA ILE A 130 -7.64 10.06 -9.83
C ILE A 130 -8.49 8.80 -9.96
N LEU A 131 -9.43 8.65 -9.04
CA LEU A 131 -10.53 7.68 -9.10
C LEU A 131 -11.84 8.45 -9.12
N ARG A 132 -12.66 8.26 -10.16
CA ARG A 132 -13.95 8.95 -10.35
C ARG A 132 -15.09 7.93 -10.40
N GLY A 133 -16.19 8.23 -9.72
CA GLY A 133 -17.38 7.38 -9.67
C GLY A 133 -18.58 8.08 -9.06
N HIS A 134 -19.60 7.33 -8.67
CA HIS A 134 -20.74 7.85 -7.93
C HIS A 134 -20.40 8.02 -6.44
N LEU A 135 -20.97 9.05 -5.81
CA LEU A 135 -20.73 9.38 -4.40
C LEU A 135 -20.95 8.17 -3.48
N ASP A 136 -22.14 7.58 -3.52
CA ASP A 136 -22.52 6.52 -2.57
C ASP A 136 -21.74 5.22 -2.81
N ASP A 137 -21.34 4.97 -4.06
CA ASP A 137 -20.59 3.77 -4.42
C ASP A 137 -19.09 3.90 -4.15
N THR A 138 -18.51 5.10 -4.35
CA THR A 138 -17.05 5.33 -4.29
C THR A 138 -16.62 5.90 -2.94
N LEU A 139 -17.42 6.81 -2.38
CA LEU A 139 -17.16 7.56 -1.16
C LEU A 139 -18.35 7.42 -0.20
N PRO A 140 -18.65 6.19 0.24
CA PRO A 140 -19.72 5.98 1.21
C PRO A 140 -19.45 6.82 2.46
N GLU A 141 -20.53 7.38 3.03
CA GLU A 141 -20.48 8.09 4.31
C GLU A 141 -19.59 9.35 4.32
N LEU A 142 -19.22 9.88 3.14
CA LEU A 142 -18.29 11.01 3.01
C LEU A 142 -18.61 12.19 3.94
N TRP A 143 -19.90 12.54 4.03
CA TRP A 143 -20.42 13.68 4.78
C TRP A 143 -20.97 13.32 6.16
N LEU A 144 -20.87 12.06 6.59
CA LEU A 144 -21.23 11.70 7.95
C LEU A 144 -20.17 12.22 8.94
N PRO A 145 -20.58 12.62 10.16
CA PRO A 145 -19.64 13.01 11.20
C PRO A 145 -18.65 11.89 11.47
N SER A 146 -17.36 12.17 11.37
CA SER A 146 -16.33 11.21 11.73
C SER A 146 -16.21 11.12 13.25
N PRO A 147 -15.97 9.92 13.81
CA PRO A 147 -15.70 9.80 15.25
C PRO A 147 -14.48 10.65 15.62
N PRO A 148 -14.41 11.17 16.86
CA PRO A 148 -13.21 11.86 17.32
C PRO A 148 -12.03 10.90 17.28
N LYS A 149 -10.86 11.43 16.90
CA LYS A 149 -9.61 10.67 16.89
C LYS A 149 -9.32 10.16 18.30
N ALA A 150 -8.95 8.88 18.43
CA ALA A 150 -8.52 8.33 19.72
C ALA A 150 -7.29 9.09 20.22
N LYS A 151 -7.11 9.16 21.55
CA LYS A 151 -5.95 9.85 22.14
C LYS A 151 -4.64 9.18 21.74
N GLU A 152 -4.64 7.86 21.65
CA GLU A 152 -3.49 7.05 21.20
C GLU A 152 -3.10 7.38 19.75
N ASP A 153 -4.07 7.76 18.94
CA ASP A 153 -3.86 8.10 17.53
C ASP A 153 -3.45 9.57 17.33
N ALA A 154 -3.33 10.40 18.37
CA ALA A 154 -3.16 11.86 18.24
C ALA A 154 -2.06 12.25 17.23
N ASP A 155 -0.91 11.57 17.28
CA ASP A 155 0.28 11.86 16.46
C ASP A 155 0.34 11.12 15.11
N PHE A 156 -0.63 10.23 14.85
CA PHE A 156 -0.72 9.49 13.60
C PHE A 156 -1.15 10.43 12.47
N VAL A 157 -0.66 10.15 11.26
CA VAL A 157 -1.17 10.82 10.06
C VAL A 157 -2.61 10.37 9.78
N SER A 158 -3.35 11.13 8.99
CA SER A 158 -4.60 10.67 8.41
C SER A 158 -4.34 9.49 7.48
N ALA A 159 -5.35 8.66 7.22
CA ALA A 159 -5.21 7.51 6.33
C ALA A 159 -6.47 7.28 5.47
N LEU A 160 -6.27 6.75 4.26
CA LEU A 160 -7.35 6.26 3.40
C LEU A 160 -7.45 4.75 3.51
N ALA A 161 -8.67 4.23 3.68
CA ALA A 161 -8.95 2.80 3.64
C ALA A 161 -9.62 2.45 2.32
N PHE A 162 -8.91 1.74 1.43
CA PHE A 162 -9.42 1.29 0.15
C PHE A 162 -10.05 -0.08 0.29
N ASP A 163 -11.36 -0.16 0.07
CA ASP A 163 -12.12 -1.39 0.04
C ASP A 163 -12.08 -1.98 -1.38
N LEU A 164 -11.45 -3.15 -1.52
CA LEU A 164 -11.35 -3.88 -2.79
C LEU A 164 -12.39 -5.01 -2.90
N GLY A 165 -13.39 -5.04 -2.01
CA GLY A 165 -14.24 -6.19 -1.73
C GLY A 165 -13.79 -6.82 -0.42
N ASN A 166 -12.92 -7.82 -0.49
CA ASN A 166 -12.18 -8.38 0.65
C ASN A 166 -10.84 -8.84 0.09
N PRO A 167 -9.73 -8.10 0.24
CA PRO A 167 -9.30 -7.38 1.44
C PRO A 167 -9.41 -5.84 1.34
N TRP A 168 -9.03 -5.17 2.42
CA TRP A 168 -8.87 -3.71 2.50
C TRP A 168 -7.40 -3.32 2.53
N ILE A 169 -7.10 -2.15 1.98
CA ILE A 169 -5.76 -1.54 2.00
C ILE A 169 -5.84 -0.20 2.71
N THR A 170 -5.12 -0.05 3.82
CA THR A 170 -4.97 1.25 4.49
C THR A 170 -3.66 1.91 4.05
N LEU A 171 -3.80 3.11 3.48
CA LEU A 171 -2.72 3.97 3.02
C LEU A 171 -2.58 5.18 3.96
N PRO A 172 -1.55 5.22 4.80
CA PRO A 172 -1.19 6.41 5.57
C PRO A 172 -0.81 7.56 4.63
N LEU A 173 -1.24 8.77 4.98
CA LEU A 173 -0.92 9.96 4.21
C LEU A 173 0.46 10.53 4.58
N THR A 174 0.99 11.36 3.70
CA THR A 174 2.29 12.02 3.96
C THR A 174 2.15 13.03 5.10
N ARG A 175 3.26 13.26 5.81
CA ARG A 175 3.31 14.31 6.83
C ARG A 175 3.40 15.68 6.16
N THR A 176 2.43 16.54 6.45
CA THR A 176 2.36 17.89 5.84
C THR A 176 2.67 19.02 6.84
N THR A 177 3.19 18.69 8.03
CA THR A 177 3.35 19.65 9.14
C THR A 177 4.21 20.85 8.75
N PHE A 178 5.27 20.62 7.97
CA PHE A 178 6.18 21.69 7.55
C PHE A 178 5.70 22.45 6.31
N GLN A 179 4.67 21.95 5.62
CA GLN A 179 4.13 22.54 4.40
C GLN A 179 2.89 23.39 4.67
N ASN A 180 1.99 22.94 5.55
CA ASN A 180 0.73 23.65 5.86
C ASN A 180 0.31 23.58 7.34
N ASN A 181 1.22 23.24 8.26
CA ASN A 181 0.96 23.15 9.71
C ASN A 181 -0.09 22.11 10.13
N ARG A 182 -0.39 21.13 9.27
CA ARG A 182 -1.27 19.98 9.60
C ARG A 182 -0.45 18.71 9.64
N THR A 183 -0.78 17.77 10.53
CA THR A 183 -0.07 16.47 10.60
C THR A 183 -0.07 15.76 9.24
N SER A 184 -1.17 15.86 8.50
CA SER A 184 -1.34 15.40 7.13
C SER A 184 -2.52 16.12 6.50
N THR A 185 -2.66 16.06 5.17
CA THR A 185 -3.74 16.76 4.46
C THR A 185 -4.73 15.79 3.83
N LEU A 186 -5.96 15.76 4.37
CA LEU A 186 -7.10 15.02 3.85
C LEU A 186 -8.35 15.90 3.90
N LEU A 187 -8.79 16.34 2.72
CA LEU A 187 -9.84 17.36 2.58
C LEU A 187 -10.99 16.83 1.72
N THR A 188 -12.21 17.03 2.20
CA THR A 188 -13.43 16.80 1.42
C THR A 188 -14.06 18.12 1.03
N SER A 189 -14.42 18.29 -0.23
CA SER A 189 -15.10 19.48 -0.76
C SER A 189 -16.37 19.10 -1.52
N ARG A 190 -17.44 19.88 -1.33
CA ARG A 190 -18.72 19.78 -2.08
C ARG A 190 -18.90 21.04 -2.90
N PHE A 191 -19.13 20.88 -4.20
CA PHE A 191 -19.37 21.99 -5.11
C PHE A 191 -20.80 21.95 -5.65
N ASP A 192 -21.40 23.14 -5.78
CA ASP A 192 -22.58 23.36 -6.63
C ASP A 192 -22.10 23.55 -8.08
N MET A 193 -22.68 22.79 -8.99
CA MET A 193 -22.30 22.73 -10.40
C MET A 193 -23.35 23.35 -11.33
N ARG A 194 -24.45 23.91 -10.78
CA ARG A 194 -25.55 24.50 -11.57
C ARG A 194 -25.18 25.81 -12.26
N GLN A 195 -24.10 26.44 -11.80
CA GLN A 195 -23.59 27.69 -12.35
C GLN A 195 -22.40 27.41 -13.28
N GLU A 196 -22.06 28.38 -14.12
CA GLU A 196 -20.94 28.25 -15.05
C GLU A 196 -19.61 28.02 -14.33
N SER A 197 -19.42 28.61 -13.15
CA SER A 197 -18.30 28.37 -12.25
C SER A 197 -18.76 27.53 -11.03
N PRO A 198 -18.02 26.47 -10.67
CA PRO A 198 -18.30 25.69 -9.48
C PRO A 198 -18.22 26.54 -8.21
N GLN A 199 -19.24 26.46 -7.37
CA GLN A 199 -19.25 27.17 -6.08
C GLN A 199 -19.03 26.20 -4.93
N LEU A 200 -18.06 26.48 -4.06
CA LEU A 200 -17.81 25.66 -2.88
C LEU A 200 -18.97 25.81 -1.88
N LEU A 201 -19.71 24.72 -1.66
CA LEU A 201 -20.79 24.65 -0.69
C LEU A 201 -20.30 24.27 0.71
N GLN A 202 -19.34 23.34 0.78
CA GLN A 202 -18.88 22.78 2.04
C GLN A 202 -17.47 22.22 1.90
N ARG A 203 -16.63 22.42 2.92
CA ARG A 203 -15.31 21.80 3.05
C ARG A 203 -15.08 21.30 4.47
N ILE A 204 -14.55 20.09 4.60
CA ILE A 204 -14.26 19.44 5.88
C ILE A 204 -12.88 18.77 5.79
N GLU A 205 -12.13 18.81 6.88
CA GLU A 205 -10.91 18.03 7.06
C GLU A 205 -11.24 16.70 7.76
N LYS A 206 -10.67 15.60 7.26
CA LYS A 206 -10.89 14.26 7.82
C LYS A 206 -9.59 13.67 8.34
N HIS A 207 -9.69 12.80 9.34
CA HIS A 207 -8.56 11.98 9.79
C HIS A 207 -8.56 10.58 9.14
N SER A 208 -9.72 10.10 8.68
CA SER A 208 -9.82 8.87 7.91
C SER A 208 -11.04 8.91 6.97
N GLN A 209 -10.95 8.19 5.85
CA GLN A 209 -12.06 8.00 4.92
C GLN A 209 -11.95 6.64 4.23
N ARG A 210 -13.08 5.94 4.11
CA ARG A 210 -13.20 4.73 3.27
C ARG A 210 -13.43 5.11 1.81
N VAL A 211 -12.73 4.44 0.91
CA VAL A 211 -12.87 4.57 -0.54
C VAL A 211 -13.14 3.18 -1.09
N THR A 212 -14.28 2.98 -1.75
CA THR A 212 -14.59 1.69 -2.38
C THR A 212 -14.08 1.68 -3.81
N ILE A 213 -13.34 0.64 -4.19
CA ILE A 213 -12.88 0.46 -5.56
C ILE A 213 -13.60 -0.70 -6.23
N SER A 214 -14.36 -0.37 -7.26
CA SER A 214 -15.14 -1.32 -8.06
C SER A 214 -14.23 -2.08 -9.03
N LEU A 215 -14.11 -3.38 -8.80
CA LEU A 215 -13.29 -4.29 -9.59
C LEU A 215 -14.16 -5.27 -10.37
N ASN A 216 -13.78 -5.58 -11.62
CA ASN A 216 -14.48 -6.58 -12.43
C ASN A 216 -14.44 -7.98 -11.78
N LYS A 217 -13.33 -8.28 -11.10
CA LYS A 217 -13.12 -9.48 -10.31
C LYS A 217 -12.52 -9.03 -8.97
N PRO A 218 -13.35 -8.75 -7.96
CA PRO A 218 -12.83 -8.34 -6.67
C PRO A 218 -12.08 -9.51 -6.03
N PRO A 219 -10.89 -9.26 -5.42
CA PRO A 219 -10.26 -10.25 -4.57
C PRO A 219 -11.23 -10.70 -3.46
N GLN A 220 -11.09 -11.96 -3.03
CA GLN A 220 -11.86 -12.55 -1.94
C GLN A 220 -11.03 -12.71 -0.66
N SER A 221 -9.70 -12.63 -0.80
CA SER A 221 -8.72 -12.80 0.27
C SER A 221 -7.48 -11.94 0.02
N THR A 222 -6.67 -11.75 1.06
CA THR A 222 -5.33 -11.13 0.95
C THR A 222 -4.43 -11.86 -0.03
N THR A 223 -4.58 -13.19 -0.13
CA THR A 223 -3.83 -14.06 -1.05
C THR A 223 -4.21 -13.89 -2.51
N ASP A 224 -5.29 -13.17 -2.85
CA ASP A 224 -5.63 -12.84 -4.23
C ASP A 224 -4.88 -11.60 -4.75
N LEU A 225 -4.21 -10.86 -3.87
CA LEU A 225 -3.42 -9.69 -4.25
C LEU A 225 -2.07 -10.10 -4.85
N GLY A 226 -1.60 -9.31 -5.81
CA GLY A 226 -0.22 -9.39 -6.28
C GLY A 226 0.72 -8.68 -5.32
N LEU A 227 1.92 -9.24 -5.15
CA LEU A 227 3.01 -8.67 -4.36
C LEU A 227 4.25 -8.52 -5.25
N TRP A 228 4.90 -7.36 -5.17
CA TRP A 228 6.25 -7.14 -5.69
C TRP A 228 7.12 -6.61 -4.57
N ALA A 229 8.26 -7.24 -4.31
CA ALA A 229 9.22 -6.78 -3.32
C ALA A 229 10.65 -7.01 -3.85
N PRO A 230 11.41 -5.95 -4.15
CA PRO A 230 12.77 -6.07 -4.68
C PRO A 230 13.76 -6.38 -3.54
N LEU A 231 13.76 -7.63 -3.13
CA LEU A 231 14.56 -8.16 -2.03
C LEU A 231 15.61 -9.15 -2.54
N SER A 232 16.68 -9.33 -1.77
CA SER A 232 17.71 -10.34 -1.99
C SER A 232 17.85 -11.23 -0.75
N PRO A 233 17.89 -12.57 -0.92
CA PRO A 233 17.99 -13.51 0.20
C PRO A 233 19.37 -13.43 0.84
N ILE A 234 19.44 -13.36 2.18
CA ILE A 234 20.72 -13.39 2.92
C ILE A 234 20.87 -14.65 3.77
N THR A 235 19.82 -15.45 3.88
CA THR A 235 19.80 -16.74 4.59
C THR A 235 19.05 -17.77 3.75
N ARG A 236 19.19 -19.05 4.09
CA ARG A 236 18.33 -20.11 3.52
C ARG A 236 16.98 -20.10 4.24
N SER A 237 15.94 -20.65 3.62
CA SER A 237 14.68 -20.90 4.33
C SER A 237 14.89 -21.94 5.43
N ARG A 238 14.43 -21.63 6.65
CA ARG A 238 14.57 -22.47 7.85
C ARG A 238 13.21 -22.67 8.52
N VAL A 239 13.05 -23.79 9.21
CA VAL A 239 11.86 -24.04 10.03
C VAL A 239 12.03 -23.36 11.39
N VAL A 240 11.03 -22.59 11.82
CA VAL A 240 10.95 -22.01 13.16
C VAL A 240 10.69 -23.13 14.17
N THR A 241 11.58 -23.26 15.16
CA THR A 241 11.45 -24.27 16.21
C THR A 241 10.96 -23.68 17.53
N GLU A 242 11.32 -22.43 17.82
CA GLU A 242 10.95 -21.75 19.06
C GLU A 242 10.63 -20.28 18.80
N SER A 243 9.43 -19.86 19.17
CA SER A 243 8.96 -18.47 19.06
C SER A 243 8.02 -18.11 20.22
N PHE A 244 7.90 -16.82 20.52
CA PHE A 244 6.99 -16.30 21.52
C PHE A 244 6.61 -14.86 21.19
N GLY A 245 5.33 -14.60 20.97
CA GLY A 245 4.87 -13.29 20.52
C GLY A 245 5.52 -12.89 19.20
N ASN A 246 6.12 -11.71 19.16
CA ASN A 246 6.88 -11.19 18.03
C ASN A 246 8.38 -11.60 18.07
N ILE A 247 8.77 -12.55 18.93
CA ILE A 247 10.16 -12.96 19.10
C ILE A 247 10.37 -14.36 18.51
N VAL A 248 11.33 -14.49 17.60
CA VAL A 248 11.85 -15.78 17.12
C VAL A 248 13.13 -16.11 17.89
N ARG A 249 13.17 -17.27 18.53
CA ARG A 249 14.32 -17.72 19.33
C ARG A 249 15.13 -18.77 18.60
N GLY A 250 14.47 -19.76 18.03
CA GLY A 250 15.10 -20.95 17.49
C GLY A 250 14.66 -21.24 16.06
N ILE A 251 15.64 -21.61 15.23
CA ILE A 251 15.44 -22.11 13.87
C ILE A 251 16.16 -23.45 13.70
N ARG A 252 15.71 -24.27 12.76
CA ARG A 252 16.34 -25.56 12.45
C ARG A 252 17.45 -25.40 11.41
N VAL A 253 18.70 -25.60 11.83
CA VAL A 253 19.88 -25.63 10.96
C VAL A 253 20.49 -27.03 11.04
N ASP A 254 20.63 -27.69 9.89
CA ASP A 254 21.24 -29.03 9.77
C ASP A 254 20.68 -30.06 10.78
N GLY A 255 19.37 -30.01 10.99
CA GLY A 255 18.64 -30.90 11.90
C GLY A 255 18.71 -30.52 13.39
N LYS A 256 19.42 -29.45 13.77
CA LYS A 256 19.54 -28.97 15.15
C LYS A 256 18.84 -27.63 15.33
N THR A 257 18.32 -27.37 16.54
CA THR A 257 17.84 -26.04 16.91
C THR A 257 19.03 -25.12 17.19
N GLU A 258 19.10 -24.01 16.45
CA GLU A 258 20.07 -22.95 16.65
C GLU A 258 19.39 -21.60 16.91
N PRO A 259 20.05 -20.66 17.62
CA PRO A 259 19.49 -19.34 17.84
C PRO A 259 19.28 -18.59 16.52
N ALA A 260 18.08 -18.05 16.31
CA ALA A 260 17.70 -17.44 15.04
C ALA A 260 18.60 -16.25 14.67
N SER A 261 19.06 -15.47 15.65
CA SER A 261 19.94 -14.33 15.39
C SER A 261 21.34 -14.72 14.92
N MET A 262 21.82 -15.93 15.25
CA MET A 262 23.19 -16.34 14.95
C MET A 262 23.46 -16.45 13.44
N GLU A 263 22.58 -17.14 12.71
CA GLU A 263 22.70 -17.27 11.24
C GLU A 263 22.59 -15.90 10.56
N LEU A 264 21.63 -15.08 11.02
CA LEU A 264 21.40 -13.75 10.47
C LEU A 264 22.59 -12.81 10.71
N GLU A 265 23.11 -12.75 11.94
CA GLU A 265 24.27 -11.92 12.30
C GLU A 265 25.51 -12.31 11.47
N ASN A 266 25.73 -13.60 11.25
CA ASN A 266 26.82 -14.11 10.43
C ASN A 266 26.65 -13.74 8.95
N ALA A 267 25.44 -13.90 8.41
CA ALA A 267 25.12 -13.56 7.02
C ALA A 267 25.29 -12.06 6.75
N VAL A 268 24.73 -11.21 7.62
CA VAL A 268 24.83 -9.75 7.54
C VAL A 268 26.30 -9.32 7.64
N SER A 269 27.06 -9.88 8.59
CA SER A 269 28.50 -9.60 8.73
C SER A 269 29.31 -10.01 7.50
N THR A 270 28.95 -11.12 6.86
CA THR A 270 29.62 -11.60 5.64
C THR A 270 29.32 -10.69 4.46
N MET A 271 28.06 -10.33 4.27
CA MET A 271 27.65 -9.39 3.23
C MET A 271 28.35 -8.03 3.38
N PHE A 272 28.46 -7.49 4.60
CA PHE A 272 29.15 -6.22 4.84
C PHE A 272 30.65 -6.25 4.49
N LYS A 273 31.32 -7.41 4.56
CA LYS A 273 32.74 -7.55 4.15
C LYS A 273 32.93 -7.40 2.64
N HIS A 274 31.91 -7.73 1.86
CA HIS A 274 31.94 -7.69 0.40
C HIS A 274 31.37 -6.39 -0.17
N ARG A 275 30.87 -5.48 0.69
CA ARG A 275 30.30 -4.20 0.26
C ARG A 275 31.42 -3.20 -0.05
N SER A 276 31.35 -2.57 -1.21
CA SER A 276 32.27 -1.48 -1.57
C SER A 276 31.88 -0.19 -0.85
N ALA A 277 32.85 0.69 -0.56
CA ALA A 277 32.59 1.99 0.06
C ALA A 277 31.68 2.91 -0.77
N SER A 278 31.57 2.66 -2.08
CA SER A 278 30.67 3.35 -3.02
C SER A 278 29.20 2.87 -2.96
N ASP A 279 28.94 1.66 -2.43
CA ASP A 279 27.58 1.08 -2.34
C ASP A 279 26.88 1.43 -1.02
N THR A 280 27.45 2.37 -0.26
CA THR A 280 26.98 2.74 1.07
C THR A 280 25.70 3.55 0.95
N MET A 281 24.54 2.87 0.93
CA MET A 281 23.29 3.49 1.39
C MET A 281 23.57 4.07 2.78
N GLN A 282 23.50 5.39 2.93
CA GLN A 282 23.80 6.09 4.17
C GLN A 282 22.66 5.88 5.17
N GLY A 283 22.67 4.73 5.86
CA GLY A 283 21.69 4.41 6.89
C GLY A 283 21.78 2.97 7.38
N PRO A 284 21.15 2.65 8.53
CA PRO A 284 21.01 1.28 8.98
C PRO A 284 20.23 0.47 7.94
N MET A 285 20.84 -0.62 7.45
CA MET A 285 20.19 -1.51 6.50
C MET A 285 19.07 -2.27 7.20
N GLY A 286 17.84 -2.13 6.70
CA GLY A 286 16.73 -2.94 7.18
C GLY A 286 16.88 -4.41 6.77
N VAL A 287 16.39 -5.31 7.62
CA VAL A 287 16.24 -6.73 7.31
C VAL A 287 14.76 -7.06 7.36
N TRP A 288 14.29 -7.85 6.41
CA TRP A 288 12.92 -8.34 6.36
C TRP A 288 12.92 -9.87 6.41
N ALA A 289 11.92 -10.45 7.06
CA ALA A 289 11.68 -11.89 7.08
C ALA A 289 10.40 -12.19 6.31
N MET A 290 10.46 -13.11 5.35
CA MET A 290 9.27 -13.79 4.85
C MET A 290 8.99 -14.95 5.79
N ILE A 291 7.81 -14.96 6.41
CA ILE A 291 7.34 -16.05 7.26
C ILE A 291 6.14 -16.69 6.57
N THR A 292 6.26 -17.96 6.22
CA THR A 292 5.22 -18.72 5.52
C THR A 292 4.66 -19.79 6.45
N PRO A 293 3.32 -19.93 6.57
CA PRO A 293 2.71 -21.06 7.27
C PRO A 293 3.26 -22.39 6.77
N GLN A 294 3.26 -23.43 7.61
CA GLN A 294 3.88 -24.71 7.30
C GLN A 294 3.46 -25.24 5.92
N THR A 295 4.43 -25.27 5.00
CA THR A 295 4.29 -25.72 3.61
C THR A 295 4.93 -27.09 3.43
N ASP A 296 4.63 -27.72 2.28
CA ASP A 296 5.24 -29.00 1.90
C ASP A 296 6.75 -28.82 1.69
N LEU A 297 7.53 -29.89 1.87
CA LEU A 297 9.00 -29.86 1.71
C LEU A 297 9.49 -29.34 0.35
N ALA A 298 8.63 -29.36 -0.68
CA ALA A 298 8.93 -28.85 -2.01
C ALA A 298 9.14 -27.33 -2.04
N ASP A 299 8.47 -26.56 -1.17
CA ASP A 299 8.56 -25.11 -1.16
C ASP A 299 9.90 -24.62 -0.57
N LEU A 300 10.46 -25.37 0.39
CA LEU A 300 11.82 -25.16 0.92
C LEU A 300 12.90 -25.30 -0.15
N GLU A 301 12.75 -26.23 -1.10
CA GLU A 301 13.72 -26.43 -2.19
C GLU A 301 13.63 -25.33 -3.25
N SER A 302 12.48 -24.65 -3.35
CA SER A 302 12.27 -23.53 -4.28
C SER A 302 12.82 -22.19 -3.76
N ALA A 303 13.23 -22.14 -2.48
CA ALA A 303 13.69 -20.92 -1.84
C ALA A 303 14.96 -20.34 -2.50
N PRO A 304 15.01 -19.03 -2.79
CA PRO A 304 16.17 -18.38 -3.39
C PRO A 304 17.46 -18.58 -2.59
N ASP A 305 18.55 -18.94 -3.28
CA ASP A 305 19.86 -19.19 -2.66
C ASP A 305 20.56 -17.86 -2.26
N PRO A 306 20.98 -17.68 -0.99
CA PRO A 306 21.73 -16.50 -0.56
C PRO A 306 23.20 -16.48 -1.03
N THR A 307 23.73 -17.59 -1.57
CA THR A 307 25.15 -17.70 -1.93
C THR A 307 25.65 -16.58 -2.86
N PRO A 308 24.93 -16.14 -3.91
CA PRO A 308 25.39 -15.06 -4.79
C PRO A 308 25.68 -13.76 -4.04
N ILE A 309 24.77 -13.30 -3.18
CA ILE A 309 24.96 -12.04 -2.44
C ILE A 309 26.03 -12.17 -1.35
N LEU A 310 26.11 -13.33 -0.68
CA LEU A 310 27.14 -13.60 0.32
C LEU A 310 28.55 -13.70 -0.29
N GLN A 311 28.65 -14.01 -1.58
CA GLN A 311 29.91 -13.99 -2.35
C GLN A 311 30.21 -12.62 -2.99
N GLY A 312 29.36 -11.60 -2.78
CA GLY A 312 29.53 -10.28 -3.38
C GLY A 312 29.30 -10.24 -4.89
N LYS A 313 28.53 -11.18 -5.45
CA LYS A 313 28.17 -11.12 -6.87
C LYS A 313 27.16 -9.98 -7.09
N PRO A 314 27.25 -9.25 -8.22
CA PRO A 314 26.30 -8.20 -8.53
C PRO A 314 24.89 -8.77 -8.65
N VAL A 315 23.92 -8.06 -8.09
CA VAL A 315 22.50 -8.41 -8.18
C VAL A 315 21.99 -7.94 -9.54
N THR A 316 21.46 -8.86 -10.33
CA THR A 316 20.88 -8.57 -11.66
C THR A 316 19.36 -8.48 -11.59
N ARG A 317 18.75 -7.79 -12.56
CA ARG A 317 17.28 -7.79 -12.74
C ARG A 317 16.66 -9.18 -12.66
N ASP A 318 17.21 -10.16 -13.38
CA ASP A 318 16.68 -11.53 -13.39
C ASP A 318 16.67 -12.15 -11.98
N SER A 319 17.72 -11.92 -11.19
CA SER A 319 17.78 -12.44 -9.81
C SER A 319 16.75 -11.80 -8.88
N ILE A 320 16.41 -10.52 -9.11
CA ILE A 320 15.37 -9.80 -8.38
C ILE A 320 14.00 -10.31 -8.80
N GLU A 321 13.76 -10.49 -10.10
CA GLU A 321 12.49 -11.00 -10.61
C GLU A 321 12.21 -12.42 -10.12
N VAL A 322 13.21 -13.30 -10.10
CA VAL A 322 13.07 -14.66 -9.52
C VAL A 322 12.74 -14.59 -8.03
N THR A 323 13.45 -13.75 -7.27
CA THR A 323 13.19 -13.60 -5.83
C THR A 323 11.80 -13.01 -5.58
N ALA A 324 11.39 -12.00 -6.34
CA ALA A 324 10.07 -11.37 -6.21
C ALA A 324 8.93 -12.33 -6.58
N GLN A 325 9.12 -13.20 -7.59
CA GLN A 325 8.16 -14.25 -7.91
C GLN A 325 8.02 -15.27 -6.78
N TYR A 326 9.13 -15.69 -6.16
CA TYR A 326 9.09 -16.54 -4.96
C TYR A 326 8.35 -15.87 -3.80
N LEU A 327 8.60 -14.58 -3.56
CA LEU A 327 7.93 -13.82 -2.51
C LEU A 327 6.44 -13.64 -2.79
N GLU A 328 6.05 -13.39 -4.04
CA GLU A 328 4.66 -13.33 -4.46
C GLU A 328 3.98 -14.70 -4.25
N HIS A 329 4.62 -15.80 -4.64
CA HIS A 329 4.10 -17.14 -4.42
C HIS A 329 3.91 -17.43 -2.93
N SER A 330 4.94 -17.16 -2.12
CA SER A 330 4.89 -17.31 -0.66
C SER A 330 3.75 -16.48 -0.05
N TYR A 331 3.58 -15.24 -0.51
CA TYR A 331 2.50 -14.34 -0.05
C TYR A 331 1.11 -14.90 -0.36
N LYS A 332 0.92 -15.43 -1.58
CA LYS A 332 -0.31 -16.11 -2.02
C LYS A 332 -0.58 -17.42 -1.27
N SER A 333 0.45 -18.05 -0.73
CA SER A 333 0.33 -19.21 0.16
C SER A 333 0.11 -18.84 1.63
N GLY A 334 -0.15 -17.56 1.94
CA GLY A 334 -0.39 -17.07 3.30
C GLY A 334 0.85 -16.52 4.00
N GLY A 335 1.99 -16.46 3.32
CA GLY A 335 3.22 -15.88 3.85
C GLY A 335 3.15 -14.37 4.05
N ARG A 336 3.85 -13.86 5.04
CA ARG A 336 3.85 -12.44 5.40
C ARG A 336 5.28 -11.92 5.55
N LEU A 337 5.51 -10.72 5.03
CA LEU A 337 6.77 -10.00 5.20
C LEU A 337 6.72 -9.18 6.48
N PHE A 338 7.75 -9.32 7.30
CA PHE A 338 7.90 -8.51 8.50
C PHE A 338 9.29 -7.88 8.58
N GLN A 339 9.36 -6.66 9.08
CA GLN A 339 10.65 -6.03 9.36
C GLN A 339 11.24 -6.59 10.67
N ILE A 340 12.55 -6.83 10.66
CA ILE A 340 13.29 -7.18 11.88
C ILE A 340 13.73 -5.90 12.57
N LEU A 341 13.29 -5.71 13.81
CA LEU A 341 13.56 -4.51 14.61
C LEU A 341 14.88 -4.62 15.39
N SER A 342 15.21 -5.82 15.86
CA SER A 342 16.45 -6.05 16.61
C SER A 342 16.85 -7.51 16.63
N GLY A 343 18.16 -7.77 16.59
CA GLY A 343 18.76 -9.01 17.04
C GLY A 343 19.35 -8.84 18.44
N GLY A 344 18.99 -9.73 19.35
CA GLY A 344 19.48 -9.75 20.71
C GLY A 344 20.95 -10.15 20.70
N GLY A 345 21.82 -9.17 20.97
CA GLY A 345 23.27 -9.30 20.84
C GLY A 345 23.88 -10.47 21.62
N GLY A 346 25.12 -10.82 21.28
CA GLY A 346 25.81 -12.06 21.68
C GLY A 346 26.03 -12.35 23.17
N TRP A 347 25.45 -11.58 24.10
CA TRP A 347 25.67 -11.67 25.56
C TRP A 347 24.36 -11.61 26.35
N GLY A 348 24.28 -12.40 27.43
CA GLY A 348 23.17 -12.38 28.38
C GLY A 348 21.91 -13.16 27.94
N PRO A 349 20.81 -13.06 28.71
CA PRO A 349 19.57 -13.83 28.48
C PRO A 349 18.79 -13.41 27.23
N LYS A 350 19.20 -12.33 26.55
CA LYS A 350 18.65 -11.88 25.27
C LYS A 350 19.45 -12.36 24.06
N LYS A 351 20.53 -13.11 24.27
CA LYS A 351 21.36 -13.68 23.21
C LYS A 351 20.51 -14.57 22.31
N GLY A 352 20.55 -14.33 21.00
CA GLY A 352 19.90 -15.22 20.03
C GLY A 352 18.46 -14.84 19.65
N LEU A 353 17.88 -13.80 20.27
CA LEU A 353 16.48 -13.41 20.06
C LEU A 353 16.35 -12.50 18.82
N LEU A 354 15.40 -12.77 17.94
CA LEU A 354 15.03 -11.84 16.86
C LEU A 354 13.67 -11.23 17.14
N SER A 355 13.58 -9.91 17.20
CA SER A 355 12.31 -9.19 17.35
C SER A 355 11.78 -8.78 15.98
N ILE A 356 10.55 -9.18 15.71
CA ILE A 356 9.77 -8.83 14.53
C ILE A 356 8.94 -7.57 14.81
N ASP A 357 8.72 -6.72 13.81
CA ASP A 357 7.79 -5.58 13.89
C ASP A 357 6.37 -6.08 14.18
N PRO A 358 5.78 -5.75 15.36
CA PRO A 358 4.46 -6.21 15.70
C PRO A 358 3.34 -5.43 15.00
N GLN A 359 3.65 -4.30 14.35
CA GLN A 359 2.65 -3.39 13.79
C GLN A 359 1.97 -4.00 12.55
N ARG A 360 0.66 -4.26 12.67
CA ARG A 360 -0.19 -4.81 11.58
C ARG A 360 -1.28 -3.87 11.10
N THR A 361 -1.59 -2.84 11.88
CA THR A 361 -2.58 -1.81 11.57
C THR A 361 -1.94 -0.43 11.65
N HIS A 362 -2.51 0.54 10.92
CA HIS A 362 -2.07 1.91 11.00
C HIS A 362 -2.52 2.56 12.31
N PHE A 363 -3.82 2.54 12.61
CA PHE A 363 -4.36 3.07 13.86
C PHE A 363 -4.25 2.05 14.99
N ALA A 364 -4.26 2.56 16.22
CA ALA A 364 -4.30 1.73 17.41
C ALA A 364 -5.58 0.86 17.40
N PRO A 365 -5.46 -0.46 17.58
CA PRO A 365 -6.62 -1.31 17.80
C PRO A 365 -7.35 -0.90 19.08
N SER A 366 -8.65 -1.18 19.14
CA SER A 366 -9.41 -0.98 20.38
C SER A 366 -8.93 -1.92 21.50
N GLU A 367 -9.16 -1.57 22.77
CA GLU A 367 -8.80 -2.42 23.92
C GLU A 367 -9.36 -3.86 23.81
N GLU A 368 -10.55 -4.01 23.22
CA GLU A 368 -11.18 -5.32 22.98
C GLU A 368 -10.41 -6.13 21.92
N GLU A 369 -10.01 -5.49 20.83
CA GLU A 369 -9.20 -6.11 19.77
C GLU A 369 -7.79 -6.44 20.27
N GLU A 370 -7.18 -5.58 21.08
CA GLU A 370 -5.88 -5.85 21.71
C GLU A 370 -5.95 -7.09 22.61
N MET A 371 -6.98 -7.19 23.43
CA MET A 371 -7.20 -8.34 24.30
C MET A 371 -7.37 -9.63 23.48
N ALA A 372 -8.16 -9.59 22.41
CA ALA A 372 -8.36 -10.72 21.52
C ALA A 372 -7.04 -11.18 20.87
N ARG A 373 -6.23 -10.23 20.36
CA ARG A 373 -4.90 -10.51 19.78
C ARG A 373 -3.94 -11.11 20.81
N PHE A 374 -3.98 -10.62 22.05
CA PHE A 374 -3.14 -11.12 23.12
C PHE A 374 -3.45 -12.58 23.47
N MET A 375 -4.74 -12.93 23.60
CA MET A 375 -5.15 -14.32 23.87
C MET A 375 -4.68 -15.28 22.76
N GLN A 376 -4.84 -14.91 21.49
CA GLN A 376 -4.38 -15.72 20.36
C GLN A 376 -2.86 -15.91 20.34
N THR A 377 -2.13 -14.88 20.74
CA THR A 377 -0.66 -14.90 20.76
C THR A 377 -0.13 -15.88 21.81
N MET A 378 -0.84 -16.07 22.93
CA MET A 378 -0.50 -17.10 23.92
C MET A 378 -0.67 -18.53 23.39
N ASP A 379 -1.67 -18.75 22.54
CA ASP A 379 -2.01 -20.10 22.08
C ASP A 379 -1.15 -20.59 20.92
N ASN A 380 -0.60 -19.70 20.06
CA ASN A 380 0.13 -20.15 18.85
C ASN A 380 1.26 -19.21 18.33
N SER A 381 1.81 -18.29 19.13
CA SER A 381 2.87 -17.34 18.71
C SER A 381 2.53 -16.64 17.38
N GLY A 382 1.52 -15.77 17.41
CA GLY A 382 0.78 -15.30 16.23
C GLY A 382 1.57 -14.63 15.08
N TYR A 383 2.87 -14.39 15.21
CA TYR A 383 3.74 -13.80 14.16
C TYR A 383 4.59 -14.83 13.41
N ALA A 384 5.11 -15.83 14.11
CA ALA A 384 5.97 -16.87 13.56
C ALA A 384 5.70 -18.20 14.27
N PRO A 385 4.58 -18.87 13.98
CA PRO A 385 4.21 -20.14 14.61
C PRO A 385 5.32 -21.18 14.49
N THR A 386 5.56 -21.96 15.55
CA THR A 386 6.48 -23.11 15.44
C THR A 386 6.04 -24.04 14.30
N GLY A 387 6.98 -24.43 13.45
CA GLY A 387 6.71 -25.20 12.23
C GLY A 387 6.56 -24.35 10.97
N SER A 388 6.39 -23.03 11.10
CA SER A 388 6.43 -22.11 9.96
C SER A 388 7.83 -22.04 9.36
N GLU A 389 7.91 -21.62 8.11
CA GLU A 389 9.17 -21.32 7.44
C GLU A 389 9.53 -19.85 7.63
N ILE A 390 10.83 -19.56 7.76
CA ILE A 390 11.36 -18.21 7.83
C ILE A 390 12.60 -18.09 6.94
N GLN A 391 12.64 -17.04 6.13
CA GLN A 391 13.82 -16.65 5.36
C GLN A 391 14.05 -15.14 5.48
N PHE A 392 15.30 -14.74 5.68
CA PHE A 392 15.69 -13.34 5.82
C PHE A 392 16.24 -12.75 4.52
N PHE A 393 15.87 -11.50 4.29
CA PHE A 393 16.14 -10.72 3.09
C PHE A 393 16.58 -9.30 3.42
N ILE A 394 17.27 -8.67 2.47
CA ILE A 394 17.57 -7.24 2.46
C ILE A 394 17.07 -6.60 1.15
N PRO A 395 16.87 -5.28 1.08
CA PRO A 395 16.57 -4.58 -0.16
C PRO A 395 17.68 -4.85 -1.16
N ALA A 396 17.29 -5.17 -2.40
CA ALA A 396 18.24 -5.42 -3.47
C ALA A 396 19.13 -4.19 -3.68
N GLN A 397 20.45 -4.38 -3.69
CA GLN A 397 21.44 -3.33 -3.99
C GLN A 397 21.71 -3.23 -5.50
N ALA A 398 20.65 -3.34 -6.31
CA ALA A 398 20.74 -3.18 -7.76
C ALA A 398 20.31 -1.77 -8.17
N PRO A 399 20.64 -1.33 -9.40
CA PRO A 399 20.16 -0.06 -9.94
C PRO A 399 18.62 0.08 -9.84
N PRO A 400 18.08 1.30 -9.66
CA PRO A 400 16.64 1.52 -9.53
C PRO A 400 15.81 0.94 -10.68
N GLU A 401 16.33 1.02 -11.91
CA GLU A 401 15.72 0.42 -13.11
C GLU A 401 15.48 -1.08 -12.96
N ASP A 402 16.43 -1.83 -12.39
CA ASP A 402 16.37 -3.27 -12.17
C ASP A 402 15.41 -3.66 -11.04
N THR A 403 15.14 -2.74 -10.10
CA THR A 403 14.24 -2.97 -8.95
C THR A 403 12.81 -2.49 -9.20
N SER A 404 12.56 -1.82 -10.32
CA SER A 404 11.27 -1.19 -10.64
C SER A 404 10.17 -2.22 -10.95
N CYS A 405 8.98 -2.00 -10.38
CA CYS A 405 7.79 -2.78 -10.68
C CYS A 405 7.09 -2.20 -11.92
N SER A 406 6.85 -3.04 -12.93
CA SER A 406 6.12 -2.64 -14.13
C SER A 406 4.62 -2.98 -14.05
N THR A 407 3.96 -2.92 -12.88
CA THR A 407 2.53 -3.28 -12.81
C THR A 407 1.61 -2.08 -13.01
N SER A 408 0.50 -2.27 -13.73
CA SER A 408 -0.57 -1.29 -13.87
C SER A 408 -1.90 -1.79 -13.27
N GLY A 409 -2.83 -0.87 -13.03
CA GLY A 409 -4.12 -1.15 -12.40
C GLY A 409 -4.26 -0.39 -11.09
N ILE A 410 -4.66 -1.09 -10.02
CA ILE A 410 -4.67 -0.52 -8.67
C ILE A 410 -3.37 -0.90 -7.99
N VAL A 411 -2.57 0.08 -7.59
CA VAL A 411 -1.22 -0.16 -7.06
C VAL A 411 -1.00 0.67 -5.80
N PHE A 412 -0.67 0.03 -4.70
CA PHE A 412 -0.22 0.69 -3.49
C PHE A 412 1.13 0.16 -3.06
N GLY A 413 1.94 0.92 -2.35
CA GLY A 413 3.22 0.41 -1.90
C GLY A 413 4.06 1.39 -1.12
N VAL A 414 5.35 1.10 -1.06
CA VAL A 414 6.32 1.88 -0.30
C VAL A 414 7.31 2.51 -1.28
N PRO A 415 7.59 3.83 -1.18
CA PRO A 415 8.58 4.45 -2.06
C PRO A 415 9.98 3.87 -1.81
N ILE A 416 10.86 4.00 -2.80
CA ILE A 416 12.30 3.93 -2.53
C ILE A 416 12.63 5.14 -1.64
N GLY A 417 13.41 4.98 -0.58
CA GLY A 417 13.77 6.08 0.32
C GLY A 417 14.32 7.29 -0.45
N THR A 418 14.29 8.47 0.16
CA THR A 418 14.61 9.77 -0.46
C THR A 418 16.10 9.93 -0.82
N GLU A 419 16.63 9.05 -1.66
CA GLU A 419 17.90 9.26 -2.32
C GLU A 419 17.58 9.70 -3.75
N PRO A 420 18.14 10.82 -4.23
CA PRO A 420 17.99 11.23 -5.61
C PRO A 420 18.58 10.12 -6.47
N ALA A 421 17.74 9.39 -7.19
CA ALA A 421 18.21 8.49 -8.23
C ALA A 421 19.09 9.29 -9.18
N ALA A 422 20.30 8.78 -9.42
CA ALA A 422 21.18 9.35 -10.43
C ALA A 422 20.40 9.48 -11.74
N GLU A 423 20.47 10.70 -12.30
CA GLU A 423 19.93 11.16 -13.59
C GLU A 423 19.39 10.04 -14.47
N THR A 424 18.17 9.58 -14.17
CA THR A 424 17.44 8.75 -15.12
C THR A 424 16.89 9.70 -16.17
N GLU A 425 16.81 9.26 -17.43
CA GLU A 425 16.16 10.03 -18.51
C GLU A 425 14.68 10.24 -18.17
N VAL A 426 14.39 11.27 -17.37
CA VAL A 426 13.03 11.59 -16.97
C VAL A 426 12.36 12.22 -18.18
N PRO A 427 11.19 11.72 -18.63
CA PRO A 427 10.50 12.28 -19.78
C PRO A 427 10.30 13.78 -19.61
N GLU A 428 10.66 14.59 -20.61
CA GLU A 428 10.67 16.06 -20.48
C GLU A 428 9.28 16.68 -20.21
N THR A 429 8.22 15.92 -20.47
CA THR A 429 6.83 16.34 -20.27
C THR A 429 6.03 15.26 -19.53
N GLY A 430 5.11 15.70 -18.66
CA GLY A 430 4.24 14.77 -17.93
C GLY A 430 3.32 13.97 -18.85
N TYR A 431 2.90 12.79 -18.42
CA TYR A 431 2.09 11.87 -19.23
C TYR A 431 0.92 11.30 -18.43
N LEU A 432 -0.09 10.82 -19.16
CA LEU A 432 -1.32 10.27 -18.61
C LEU A 432 -1.34 8.76 -18.76
N VAL A 433 -1.74 8.06 -17.70
CA VAL A 433 -1.86 6.60 -17.65
C VAL A 433 -3.31 6.24 -17.35
N SER A 434 -4.04 5.86 -18.39
CA SER A 434 -5.43 5.40 -18.31
C SER A 434 -5.51 4.06 -17.58
N GLY A 435 -6.56 3.87 -16.77
CA GLY A 435 -6.78 2.61 -16.07
C GLY A 435 -5.86 2.35 -14.88
N HIS A 436 -5.03 3.33 -14.49
CA HIS A 436 -4.13 3.27 -13.34
C HIS A 436 -4.59 4.15 -12.18
N PHE A 437 -4.58 3.63 -10.96
CA PHE A 437 -4.81 4.39 -9.73
C PHE A 437 -3.95 3.85 -8.60
N GLY A 438 -3.29 4.72 -7.86
CA GLY A 438 -2.34 4.25 -6.87
C GLY A 438 -1.45 5.31 -6.26
N ALA A 439 -0.91 4.99 -5.09
CA ALA A 439 0.00 5.84 -4.35
C ALA A 439 0.94 5.03 -3.46
N LEU A 440 2.04 5.66 -3.06
CA LEU A 440 3.02 5.08 -2.16
C LEU A 440 3.03 5.83 -0.84
N ALA A 441 3.27 5.10 0.26
CA ALA A 441 3.35 5.62 1.61
C ALA A 441 4.66 5.21 2.29
N SER A 442 5.42 6.20 2.78
CA SER A 442 6.72 6.01 3.43
C SER A 442 6.62 5.26 4.77
N GLN A 443 5.45 5.31 5.43
CA GLN A 443 5.20 4.59 6.70
C GLN A 443 4.84 3.10 6.49
N GLY A 444 4.73 2.66 5.24
CA GLY A 444 4.24 1.34 4.87
C GLY A 444 2.76 1.38 4.47
N VAL A 445 2.32 0.27 3.86
CA VAL A 445 0.93 0.03 3.48
C VAL A 445 0.40 -1.13 4.30
N PHE A 446 -0.82 -1.01 4.81
CA PHE A 446 -1.42 -2.05 5.65
C PHE A 446 -2.50 -2.77 4.86
N VAL A 447 -2.49 -4.09 4.92
CA VAL A 447 -3.45 -4.96 4.24
C VAL A 447 -4.22 -5.73 5.30
N SER A 448 -5.55 -5.67 5.25
CA SER A 448 -6.45 -6.35 6.18
C SER A 448 -7.40 -7.25 5.39
N GLY A 449 -7.33 -8.55 5.63
CA GLY A 449 -8.25 -9.55 5.09
C GLY A 449 -9.63 -9.51 5.75
N PRO A 450 -10.57 -10.32 5.25
CA PRO A 450 -11.84 -10.52 5.94
C PRO A 450 -11.58 -11.09 7.34
N ALA A 451 -12.39 -10.67 8.31
CA ALA A 451 -12.38 -11.27 9.64
C ALA A 451 -12.79 -12.75 9.53
N ASP A 452 -12.01 -13.62 10.15
CA ASP A 452 -12.34 -15.02 10.26
C ASP A 452 -13.66 -15.17 11.06
N PRO A 453 -14.64 -15.95 10.58
CA PRO A 453 -15.97 -16.01 11.18
C PRO A 453 -16.01 -16.71 12.53
N GLU A 454 -15.02 -17.55 12.86
CA GLU A 454 -14.96 -18.28 14.13
C GLU A 454 -14.24 -17.48 15.21
N THR A 455 -13.13 -16.82 14.84
CA THR A 455 -12.28 -16.07 15.76
C THR A 455 -12.60 -14.57 15.78
N GLY A 456 -13.26 -14.04 14.74
CA GLY A 456 -13.53 -12.62 14.56
C GLY A 456 -12.31 -11.78 14.17
N ILE A 457 -11.15 -12.40 13.97
CA ILE A 457 -9.87 -11.71 13.75
C ILE A 457 -9.57 -11.62 12.27
N ALA A 458 -9.17 -10.43 11.81
CA ALA A 458 -8.73 -10.22 10.44
C ALA A 458 -7.27 -10.65 10.22
N ASP A 459 -6.97 -11.18 9.04
CA ASP A 459 -5.61 -11.41 8.57
C ASP A 459 -4.97 -10.08 8.16
N GLU A 460 -4.19 -9.51 9.07
CA GLU A 460 -3.62 -8.17 8.93
C GLU A 460 -2.09 -8.22 8.78
N SER A 461 -1.57 -7.36 7.91
CA SER A 461 -0.13 -7.25 7.68
C SER A 461 0.29 -5.86 7.24
N LYS A 462 1.56 -5.55 7.46
CA LYS A 462 2.19 -4.29 7.05
C LYS A 462 3.26 -4.60 6.01
N LEU A 463 3.13 -4.01 4.83
CA LEU A 463 4.17 -3.96 3.83
C LEU A 463 5.04 -2.72 4.07
N SER A 464 6.28 -2.92 4.52
CA SER A 464 7.25 -1.84 4.78
C SER A 464 8.53 -1.92 3.94
N VAL A 465 8.61 -2.90 3.05
CA VAL A 465 9.80 -3.11 2.20
C VAL A 465 9.95 -1.91 1.24
N PRO A 466 11.10 -1.23 1.18
CA PRO A 466 11.33 -0.14 0.23
C PRO A 466 11.08 -0.59 -1.21
N ASN A 467 10.45 0.29 -1.99
CA ASN A 467 10.09 0.04 -3.39
C ASN A 467 9.18 -1.18 -3.64
N SER A 468 8.53 -1.72 -2.61
CA SER A 468 7.57 -2.81 -2.77
C SER A 468 6.18 -2.31 -3.17
N ARG A 469 5.37 -3.20 -3.77
CA ARG A 469 4.01 -2.93 -4.23
C ARG A 469 3.08 -4.08 -3.85
N VAL A 470 1.86 -3.72 -3.50
CA VAL A 470 0.68 -4.60 -3.50
C VAL A 470 -0.28 -4.07 -4.53
N TYR A 471 -0.82 -4.96 -5.36
CA TYR A 471 -1.61 -4.55 -6.51
C TYR A 471 -2.73 -5.53 -6.84
N VAL A 472 -3.74 -5.01 -7.53
CA VAL A 472 -4.75 -5.82 -8.22
C VAL A 472 -4.50 -5.69 -9.70
N GLY A 473 -4.04 -6.78 -10.31
CA GLY A 473 -3.75 -6.82 -11.74
C GLY A 473 -5.01 -6.54 -12.56
N GLY A 474 -4.91 -5.64 -13.54
CA GLY A 474 -5.90 -5.57 -14.61
C GLY A 474 -5.92 -6.91 -15.32
N GLY A 475 -7.10 -7.54 -15.45
CA GLY A 475 -7.28 -8.89 -16.01
C GLY A 475 -6.90 -9.09 -17.49
N GLU A 476 -5.99 -8.29 -18.04
CA GLU A 476 -5.44 -8.46 -19.39
C GLU A 476 -3.91 -8.51 -19.35
N ARG A 477 -3.35 -9.59 -18.79
CA ARG A 477 -2.10 -10.12 -19.38
C ARG A 477 -2.50 -10.73 -20.73
N LYS A 478 -2.47 -9.94 -21.80
CA LYS A 478 -2.30 -10.56 -23.13
C LYS A 478 -0.90 -11.17 -23.12
N PRO A 479 -0.76 -12.49 -23.36
CA PRO A 479 0.54 -13.12 -23.43
C PRO A 479 1.22 -12.67 -24.73
N GLY A 480 2.16 -11.73 -24.61
CA GLY A 480 3.07 -11.36 -25.70
C GLY A 480 3.25 -9.86 -25.89
N GLY A 481 4.51 -9.40 -25.78
CA GLY A 481 5.00 -8.20 -26.47
C GLY A 481 5.34 -7.01 -25.58
N ILE A 482 6.65 -6.83 -25.33
CA ILE A 482 7.29 -5.62 -24.76
C ILE A 482 7.28 -4.41 -25.73
N LEU A 483 6.53 -4.44 -26.84
CA LEU A 483 6.46 -3.31 -27.77
C LEU A 483 5.04 -3.11 -28.28
N GLY A 484 4.45 -1.96 -27.94
CA GLY A 484 3.24 -1.48 -28.59
C GLY A 484 2.37 -0.64 -27.68
N ILE A 485 2.75 0.62 -27.48
CA ILE A 485 1.94 1.85 -27.57
C ILE A 485 2.95 3.00 -27.41
N LEU A 486 3.78 3.21 -28.44
CA LEU A 486 4.29 4.54 -28.74
C LEU A 486 3.33 5.06 -29.80
N GLY A 487 2.47 6.00 -29.40
CA GLY A 487 1.57 6.67 -30.31
C GLY A 487 2.35 7.29 -31.46
N ALA A 488 1.92 6.98 -32.69
CA ALA A 488 2.42 7.58 -33.90
C ALA A 488 2.25 9.11 -33.83
N GLY A 489 3.36 9.83 -33.78
CA GLY A 489 3.36 11.29 -33.82
C GLY A 489 4.77 11.85 -33.78
N GLY A 490 5.38 12.05 -34.95
CA GLY A 490 6.47 13.01 -35.13
C GLY A 490 7.90 12.47 -35.01
N LEU A 491 8.35 11.68 -35.99
CA LEU A 491 9.78 11.59 -36.34
C LEU A 491 9.90 11.64 -37.87
N ALA A 492 9.82 12.85 -38.41
CA ALA A 492 10.42 13.19 -39.68
C ALA A 492 11.53 14.22 -39.40
N ASP A 493 12.63 14.09 -40.13
CA ASP A 493 13.83 14.95 -40.12
C ASP A 493 14.83 14.78 -38.97
N ALA A 494 15.62 13.70 -39.05
CA ALA A 494 17.01 13.69 -38.61
C ALA A 494 17.81 12.57 -39.32
N ALA A 495 17.91 12.64 -40.65
CA ALA A 495 18.79 11.75 -41.41
C ALA A 495 19.45 12.50 -42.57
N THR A 496 20.29 13.49 -42.26
CA THR A 496 21.26 14.04 -43.21
C THR A 496 22.47 14.56 -42.44
N ALA A 497 23.41 13.67 -42.10
CA ALA A 497 24.85 13.95 -41.96
C ALA A 497 25.57 12.76 -41.30
N ALA A 498 26.09 11.83 -42.11
CA ALA A 498 27.31 11.07 -41.81
C ALA A 498 27.68 10.20 -43.02
N LEU A 499 28.17 10.85 -44.07
CA LEU A 499 29.03 10.23 -45.09
C LEU A 499 29.97 11.32 -45.61
N MET A 500 30.95 11.68 -44.77
CA MET A 500 32.32 12.14 -45.06
C MET A 500 33.00 12.49 -43.74
#